data_AF-A0A5J4KQC8-F1
#
_entry.id   AF-A0A5J4KQC8-F1
#
_cell.length_a   1.000
_cell.length_b   1.000
_cell.length_c   1.000
_cell.angle_alpha   90.00
_cell.angle_beta   90.00
_cell.angle_gamma   90.00
#
_symmetry.space_group_name_H-M   'P 1'
#
loop_
_entity.id
_entity.type
_entity.pdbx_description
1 polymer ?
#
loop_
_entity_poly.entity_id
_entity_poly.type
_entity_poly.pdbx_seq_one_letter_code
_entity_poly.pdbx_strand_id
1 'polypeptide(L)'
;MNDSNNEARRHITPDKHPLIIIKRNNNTEYTYTIKRPGGEILELAVIHGTNTKPTHLTIASYSRDGQMSGRAQREISLLLEEMSYLHFFLNDPEVIKFMWPGC
;
A
#
# COMPACT_ATOMS: atom_id res chain seq x y z
N MET A 1 -47.30 -19.23 -10.27
CA MET A 1 -46.50 -19.56 -9.07
C MET A 1 -45.06 -19.43 -9.49
N ASN A 2 -44.37 -18.41 -8.99
CA ASN A 2 -43.05 -17.98 -9.47
C ASN A 2 -41.97 -18.95 -9.02
N ASP A 3 -41.18 -19.41 -9.98
CA ASP A 3 -39.92 -20.10 -9.77
C ASP A 3 -39.01 -19.22 -8.92
N SER A 4 -38.62 -19.76 -7.76
CA SER A 4 -37.65 -19.20 -6.82
C SER A 4 -36.26 -19.22 -7.45
N ASN A 5 -36.07 -18.37 -8.46
CA ASN A 5 -34.78 -18.02 -9.04
C ASN A 5 -34.13 -16.95 -8.14
N ASN A 6 -34.00 -17.26 -6.85
CA ASN A 6 -33.33 -16.37 -5.91
C ASN A 6 -31.84 -16.68 -6.00
N GLU A 7 -31.25 -16.00 -6.98
CA GLU A 7 -29.84 -15.65 -7.10
C GLU A 7 -29.00 -16.15 -5.93
N ALA A 8 -28.11 -17.10 -6.22
CA ALA A 8 -26.89 -17.28 -5.46
C ALA A 8 -26.07 -15.99 -5.55
N ARG A 9 -26.50 -14.95 -4.83
CA ARG A 9 -25.69 -13.79 -4.47
C ARG A 9 -24.61 -14.32 -3.56
N ARG A 10 -23.53 -14.80 -4.19
CA ARG A 10 -22.26 -15.02 -3.53
C ARG A 10 -21.96 -13.73 -2.79
N HIS A 11 -22.08 -13.77 -1.46
CA HIS A 11 -21.55 -12.74 -0.58
C HIS A 11 -20.05 -12.70 -0.85
N ILE A 12 -19.63 -11.84 -1.77
CA ILE A 12 -18.24 -11.43 -1.87
C ILE A 12 -18.02 -10.63 -0.59
N THR A 13 -17.48 -11.28 0.43
CA THR A 13 -17.14 -10.62 1.68
C THR A 13 -16.09 -9.56 1.35
N PRO A 14 -16.37 -8.26 1.54
CA PRO A 14 -15.41 -7.19 1.23
C PRO A 14 -14.10 -7.31 2.03
N ASP A 15 -14.10 -8.13 3.09
CA ASP A 15 -13.06 -8.25 4.10
C ASP A 15 -11.90 -9.21 3.76
N LYS A 16 -11.74 -9.66 2.50
CA LYS A 16 -10.68 -10.62 2.16
C LYS A 16 -9.54 -10.08 1.33
N HIS A 17 -9.70 -8.91 0.73
CA HIS A 17 -8.68 -8.33 -0.14
C HIS A 17 -8.29 -6.93 0.30
N PRO A 18 -6.99 -6.58 0.25
CA PRO A 18 -6.56 -5.23 0.51
C PRO A 18 -7.20 -4.27 -0.50
N LEU A 19 -7.80 -3.18 0.00
CA LEU A 19 -8.24 -2.08 -0.86
C LEU A 19 -7.05 -1.15 -1.10
N ILE A 20 -6.68 -0.96 -2.38
CA ILE A 20 -5.64 -0.02 -2.77
C ILE A 20 -6.30 1.28 -3.25
N ILE A 21 -6.01 2.38 -2.57
CA ILE A 21 -6.47 3.73 -2.93
C ILE A 21 -5.25 4.51 -3.40
N ILE A 22 -5.30 5.05 -4.61
CA ILE A 22 -4.26 5.91 -5.16
C ILE A 22 -4.73 7.35 -5.02
N LYS A 23 -3.99 8.15 -4.27
CA LYS A 23 -4.25 9.58 -4.10
C LYS A 23 -3.04 10.37 -4.57
N ARG A 24 -3.28 11.31 -5.47
CA ARG A 24 -2.30 12.35 -5.80
C ARG A 24 -2.57 13.55 -4.89
N ASN A 25 -1.64 13.84 -3.99
CA ASN A 25 -1.72 15.01 -3.13
C ASN A 25 -0.83 16.08 -3.76
N ASN A 26 -1.43 17.02 -4.49
CA ASN A 26 -0.73 18.08 -5.23
C ASN A 26 0.26 17.57 -6.30
N ASN A 27 1.15 18.45 -6.77
CA ASN A 27 2.17 18.12 -7.78
C ASN A 27 3.41 17.43 -7.20
N THR A 28 3.50 17.30 -5.88
CA THR A 28 4.72 16.91 -5.18
C THR A 28 4.59 15.59 -4.41
N GLU A 29 3.40 15.01 -4.28
CA GLU A 29 3.21 13.78 -3.50
C GLU A 29 2.29 12.79 -4.23
N TYR A 30 2.75 11.55 -4.35
CA TYR A 30 1.96 10.41 -4.82
C TYR A 30 1.83 9.40 -3.70
N THR A 31 0.62 9.15 -3.22
CA THR A 31 0.34 8.27 -2.09
C THR A 31 -0.48 7.06 -2.54
N TYR A 32 -0.03 5.87 -2.14
CA TYR A 32 -0.71 4.60 -2.31
C TYR A 32 -1.10 4.08 -0.93
N THR A 33 -2.39 4.05 -0.63
CA THR A 33 -2.91 3.56 0.64
C THR A 33 -3.46 2.16 0.45
N ILE A 34 -2.93 1.19 1.19
CA ILE A 34 -3.40 -0.19 1.27
C ILE A 34 -4.14 -0.35 2.60
N LYS A 35 -5.46 -0.54 2.54
CA LYS A 35 -6.29 -0.83 3.71
C LYS A 35 -6.48 -2.34 3.84
N ARG A 36 -6.02 -2.92 4.94
CA ARG A 36 -6.14 -4.36 5.22
C ARG A 36 -7.40 -4.68 6.03
N PRO A 37 -7.94 -5.90 5.90
CA PRO A 37 -8.94 -6.41 6.84
C PRO A 37 -8.40 -6.33 8.28
N GLY A 38 -9.21 -5.80 9.21
CA GLY A 38 -8.78 -5.56 10.59
C GLY A 38 -8.38 -4.11 10.89
N GLY A 39 -8.41 -3.21 9.90
CA GLY A 39 -8.24 -1.77 10.11
C GLY A 39 -6.79 -1.28 10.18
N GLU A 40 -5.82 -2.16 9.90
CA GLU A 40 -4.45 -1.74 9.62
C GLU A 40 -4.38 -1.06 8.25
N ILE A 41 -3.57 -0.01 8.18
CA ILE A 41 -3.40 0.79 6.98
C ILE A 41 -1.91 0.91 6.70
N LEU A 42 -1.51 0.61 5.47
CA LEU A 42 -0.15 0.83 4.98
C LEU A 42 -0.21 1.95 3.94
N GLU A 43 0.67 2.93 4.03
CA GLU A 43 0.80 3.99 3.04
C GLU A 43 2.20 3.98 2.46
N LEU A 44 2.28 4.01 1.13
CA LEU A 44 3.52 4.27 0.40
C LEU A 44 3.39 5.65 -0.23
N ALA A 45 4.27 6.60 0.11
CA ALA A 45 4.23 7.93 -0.46
C ALA A 45 5.56 8.29 -1.13
N VAL A 46 5.52 8.68 -2.40
CA VAL A 46 6.66 9.31 -3.07
C VAL A 46 6.53 10.81 -2.87
N ILE A 47 7.47 11.38 -2.12
CA ILE A 47 7.53 12.81 -1.82
C ILE A 47 8.62 13.42 -2.68
N HIS A 48 8.22 14.28 -3.61
CA HIS A 48 9.14 15.04 -4.45
C HIS A 48 9.96 16.00 -3.58
N GLY A 49 11.26 16.03 -3.82
CA GLY A 49 12.19 16.84 -3.08
C GLY A 49 11.91 18.33 -3.23
N THR A 50 12.28 19.08 -2.20
CA THR A 50 12.39 20.53 -2.23
C THR A 50 13.87 20.91 -2.17
N ASN A 51 14.16 22.21 -2.18
CA ASN A 51 15.53 22.70 -2.01
C ASN A 51 16.17 22.29 -0.67
N THR A 52 15.38 21.86 0.31
CA THR A 52 15.85 21.51 1.66
C THR A 52 15.72 20.03 2.00
N LYS A 53 14.99 19.26 1.20
CA LYS A 53 14.79 17.82 1.41
C LYS A 53 14.85 17.08 0.08
N PRO A 54 15.66 16.03 -0.06
CA PRO A 54 15.70 15.24 -1.28
C PRO A 54 14.38 14.50 -1.51
N THR A 55 14.14 14.12 -2.77
CA THR A 55 13.06 13.18 -3.12
C THR A 55 13.27 11.86 -2.37
N HIS A 56 12.21 11.35 -1.76
CA HIS A 56 12.25 10.09 -1.02
C HIS A 56 10.90 9.36 -1.09
N LEU A 57 10.94 8.06 -0.83
CA LEU A 57 9.78 7.20 -0.64
C LEU A 57 9.59 6.98 0.86
N THR A 58 8.39 7.17 1.37
CA THR A 58 8.02 6.73 2.71
C THR A 58 7.16 5.48 2.64
N ILE A 59 7.36 4.56 3.58
CA ILE A 59 6.49 3.42 3.84
C ILE A 59 6.07 3.52 5.30
N ALA A 60 4.80 3.79 5.54
CA ALA A 60 4.24 4.00 6.87
C ALA A 60 3.11 3.03 7.15
N SER A 61 3.05 2.51 8.38
CA SER A 61 1.92 1.71 8.87
C SER A 61 1.19 2.47 9.96
N TYR A 62 -0.14 2.48 9.88
CA TYR A 62 -1.03 3.12 10.84
C TYR A 62 -1.99 2.08 11.39
N SER A 63 -2.31 2.21 12.68
CA SER A 63 -3.54 1.64 13.21
C SER A 63 -4.73 2.44 12.68
N ARG A 64 -5.93 1.88 12.85
CA ARG A 64 -7.19 2.55 12.52
C ARG A 64 -7.27 3.97 13.10
N ASP A 65 -6.88 4.15 14.37
CA ASP A 65 -6.90 5.44 15.05
C ASP A 65 -5.65 6.30 14.72
N GLY A 66 -4.54 5.65 14.38
CA GLY A 66 -3.29 6.29 13.98
C GLY A 66 -3.43 7.10 12.69
N GLN A 67 -4.24 6.62 11.73
CA GLN A 67 -4.47 7.36 10.49
C GLN A 67 -5.20 8.69 10.74
N MET A 68 -6.20 8.70 11.64
CA MET A 68 -6.97 9.92 11.94
C MET A 68 -6.14 10.96 12.68
N SER A 69 -5.18 10.53 13.50
CA SER A 69 -4.25 11.41 14.22
C SER A 69 -3.02 11.81 13.41
N GLY A 70 -2.85 11.25 12.20
CA GLY A 70 -1.67 11.48 11.35
C GLY A 70 -0.38 10.91 11.93
N ARG A 71 -0.45 10.01 12.90
CA ARG A 71 0.74 9.43 13.56
C ARG A 71 0.93 7.99 13.13
N ALA A 72 1.98 7.75 12.35
CA ALA A 72 2.39 6.41 11.98
C ALA A 72 2.84 5.61 13.22
N GLN A 73 2.47 4.33 13.27
CA GLN A 73 3.02 3.40 14.26
C GLN A 73 4.46 3.01 13.92
N ARG A 74 4.74 2.87 12.62
CA ARG A 74 6.07 2.63 12.06
C ARG A 74 6.17 3.38 10.75
N GLU A 75 7.34 3.93 10.49
CA GLU A 75 7.63 4.66 9.27
C GLU A 75 9.10 4.45 8.92
N ILE A 76 9.37 4.21 7.64
CA ILE A 76 10.70 4.23 7.06
C ILE A 76 10.69 5.17 5.87
N SER A 77 11.77 5.95 5.74
CA SER A 77 12.03 6.79 4.58
C SER A 77 13.22 6.20 3.83
N LEU A 78 13.08 6.08 2.51
CA LEU A 78 14.11 5.63 1.59
C LEU A 78 14.45 6.78 0.65
N LEU A 79 15.72 7.16 0.61
CA LEU A 79 16.24 8.09 -0.38
C LEU A 79 16.21 7.45 -1.78
N LEU A 80 16.35 8.28 -2.81
CA LEU A 80 16.34 7.83 -4.20
C LEU A 80 17.35 6.71 -4.49
N GLU A 81 18.54 6.77 -3.88
CA GLU A 81 19.56 5.73 -4.04
C GLU A 81 19.10 4.39 -3.43
N GLU A 82 18.56 4.42 -2.21
CA GLU A 82 18.02 3.24 -1.51
C GLU A 82 16.83 2.64 -2.25
N MET A 83 15.97 3.49 -2.84
CA MET A 83 14.88 3.04 -3.70
C MET A 83 15.40 2.26 -4.92
N SER A 84 16.53 2.66 -5.48
CA SER A 84 17.10 1.98 -6.65
C SER A 84 17.60 0.57 -6.30
N TYR A 85 18.25 0.42 -5.13
CA TYR A 85 18.63 -0.89 -4.61
C TYR A 85 17.41 -1.74 -4.25
N LEU A 86 16.38 -1.16 -3.63
CA LEU A 86 15.14 -1.88 -3.33
C LEU A 86 14.48 -2.37 -4.61
N HIS A 87 14.39 -1.53 -5.64
CA HIS A 87 13.85 -1.92 -6.94
C HIS A 87 14.67 -3.04 -7.57
N PHE A 88 16.00 -2.94 -7.55
CA PHE A 88 16.87 -4.01 -8.04
C PHE A 88 16.62 -5.33 -7.30
N PHE A 89 16.58 -5.30 -5.97
CA PHE A 89 16.35 -6.47 -5.13
C PHE A 89 14.99 -7.11 -5.37
N LEU A 90 13.92 -6.31 -5.47
CA LEU A 90 12.56 -6.82 -5.71
C LEU A 90 12.37 -7.41 -7.11
N ASN A 91 13.27 -7.12 -8.04
CA ASN A 91 13.29 -7.69 -9.39
C ASN A 91 14.31 -8.83 -9.55
N ASP A 92 15.07 -9.17 -8.51
CA ASP A 92 15.99 -10.30 -8.54
C ASP A 92 15.19 -11.63 -8.61
N PRO A 93 15.43 -12.51 -9.60
CA PRO A 93 14.69 -13.76 -9.74
C PRO A 93 14.74 -14.67 -8.50
N GLU A 94 15.85 -14.71 -7.76
CA GLU A 94 15.98 -15.51 -6.55
C GLU A 94 15.12 -14.95 -5.41
N VAL A 95 15.05 -13.62 -5.30
CA VAL A 95 14.19 -12.94 -4.33
C VAL A 95 12.72 -13.14 -4.68
N ILE A 96 12.36 -13.03 -5.96
CA ILE A 96 10.98 -13.27 -6.43
C ILE A 96 10.54 -14.70 -6.11
N LYS A 97 11.38 -15.72 -6.38
CA LYS A 97 11.10 -17.12 -6.01
C LYS A 97 10.86 -17.29 -4.51
N PHE A 98 11.61 -16.55 -3.68
CA PHE A 98 11.44 -16.58 -2.24
C PHE A 98 10.15 -15.90 -1.77
N MET A 99 9.79 -14.75 -2.34
CA MET A 99 8.58 -14.00 -1.95
C MET A 99 7.29 -14.62 -2.47
N TRP A 100 7.33 -15.28 -3.63
CA TRP A 100 6.20 -15.96 -4.26
C TRP A 100 6.57 -17.40 -4.66
N PRO A 101 6.66 -18.33 -3.69
CA PRO A 101 6.93 -19.72 -3.99
C PRO A 101 5.71 -20.33 -4.72
N GLY A 102 5.74 -20.35 -6.05
CA GLY A 102 4.69 -20.95 -6.89
C GLY A 102 4.25 -20.17 -8.13
N CYS A 103 4.93 -19.07 -8.48
CA CYS A 103 4.78 -18.40 -9.78
C CYS A 103 5.78 -18.90 -10.81
#